data_AF-A0A817L111-F1
#
_entry.id   AF-A0A817L111-F1
#
_cell.length_a   1.000
_cell.length_b   1.000
_cell.length_c   1.000
_cell.angle_alpha   90.00
_cell.angle_beta   90.00
_cell.angle_gamma   90.00
#
_symmetry.space_group_name_H-M   'P 1'
#
loop_
_entity.id
_entity.type
_entity.pdbx_description
1 polymer ?
#
loop_
_entity_poly.entity_id
_entity_poly.type
_entity_poly.pdbx_seq_one_letter_code
_entity_poly.pdbx_strand_id
1 'polypeptide(L)'
;MIFFGFKIVVCNLDYRSIGNEGIYPNTFYDAANGTDLIRTIAHEHGFNSDRVIVVGHSAGGQLGGYITGRFRLRPDQPGYSTDPFRPIAFVSQASVNNRWDGCDQANETGSGAVISFLGGTYQMYPERYLLSSLAASSNVSVKFV
;
A
#
# COMPACT_ATOMS: atom_id res chain seq x y z
N MET A 1 13.78 -37.22 -7.49
CA MET A 1 13.83 -35.74 -7.45
C MET A 1 12.44 -35.28 -7.01
N ILE A 2 12.29 -34.83 -5.76
CA ILE A 2 10.99 -34.39 -5.22
C ILE A 2 10.91 -32.87 -5.45
N PHE A 3 10.03 -32.43 -6.33
CA PHE A 3 9.66 -31.02 -6.41
C PHE A 3 8.59 -30.76 -5.34
N PHE A 4 8.95 -30.03 -4.29
CA PHE A 4 7.95 -29.42 -3.40
C PHE A 4 7.43 -28.16 -4.11
N GLY A 5 6.34 -28.31 -4.87
CA GLY A 5 5.59 -27.17 -5.38
C GLY A 5 4.85 -26.49 -4.22
N PHE A 6 5.08 -25.20 -4.00
CA PHE A 6 4.26 -24.43 -3.08
C PHE A 6 2.87 -24.20 -3.72
N LYS A 7 1.80 -24.48 -2.97
CA LYS A 7 0.42 -24.15 -3.39
C LYS A 7 0.12 -22.71 -3.01
N ILE A 8 0.63 -21.77 -3.80
CA ILE A 8 0.46 -20.32 -3.59
C ILE A 8 -0.26 -19.72 -4.79
N VAL A 9 -1.24 -18.87 -4.52
CA VAL A 9 -1.85 -17.99 -5.53
C VAL A 9 -1.13 -16.64 -5.46
N VAL A 10 -0.71 -16.13 -6.62
CA VAL A 10 -0.11 -14.81 -6.75
C VAL A 10 -1.10 -13.90 -7.44
N CYS A 11 -1.45 -12.80 -6.79
CA CYS A 11 -2.32 -11.76 -7.34
C CYS A 11 -1.50 -10.48 -7.50
N ASN A 12 -1.29 -10.05 -8.76
CA ASN A 12 -0.71 -8.76 -9.05
C ASN A 12 -1.83 -7.72 -9.14
N LEU A 13 -1.73 -6.66 -8.35
CA LEU A 13 -2.68 -5.55 -8.34
C LEU A 13 -2.12 -4.42 -9.19
N ASP A 14 -2.82 -4.11 -10.28
CA ASP A 14 -2.58 -2.91 -11.07
C ASP A 14 -3.40 -1.75 -10.51
N TYR A 15 -2.81 -0.56 -10.53
CA TYR A 15 -3.41 0.69 -10.06
C TYR A 15 -3.05 1.80 -11.03
N ARG A 16 -3.86 2.86 -11.07
CA ARG A 16 -3.56 4.02 -11.89
C ARG A 16 -2.22 4.63 -11.47
N SER A 17 -1.38 4.89 -12.47
CA SER A 17 -0.03 5.46 -12.35
C SER A 17 0.02 6.94 -12.75
N ILE A 18 1.13 7.60 -12.43
CA ILE A 18 1.37 8.99 -12.84
C ILE A 18 1.28 9.08 -14.37
N GLY A 19 0.51 10.05 -14.87
CA GLY A 19 0.20 10.19 -16.30
C GLY A 19 -1.06 9.46 -16.76
N ASN A 20 -1.67 8.62 -15.92
CA ASN A 20 -2.96 7.96 -16.16
C ASN A 20 -3.92 8.17 -14.98
N GLU A 21 -4.10 9.44 -14.58
CA GLU A 21 -4.90 9.87 -13.42
C GLU A 21 -4.47 9.25 -12.07
N GLY A 22 -3.33 8.57 -12.04
CA GLY A 22 -2.76 7.94 -10.87
C GLY A 22 -1.86 8.89 -10.10
N ILE A 23 -2.42 9.46 -9.05
CA ILE A 23 -1.76 10.24 -8.00
C ILE A 23 -2.67 10.16 -6.78
N TYR A 24 -2.34 10.88 -5.71
CA TYR A 24 -3.29 11.11 -4.63
C TYR A 24 -4.59 11.79 -5.17
N PRO A 25 -5.80 11.31 -4.81
CA PRO A 25 -6.10 10.13 -3.97
C PRO A 25 -6.33 8.84 -4.78
N ASN A 26 -6.43 8.92 -6.10
CA ASN A 26 -6.85 7.83 -7.00
C ASN A 26 -6.07 6.52 -6.83
N THR A 27 -4.75 6.57 -6.74
CA THR A 27 -3.92 5.36 -6.56
C THR A 27 -4.23 4.64 -5.24
N PHE A 28 -4.59 5.38 -4.19
CA PHE A 28 -4.97 4.81 -2.90
C PHE A 28 -6.34 4.14 -2.95
N TYR A 29 -7.29 4.68 -3.72
CA TYR A 29 -8.57 4.02 -3.98
C TYR A 29 -8.40 2.72 -4.75
N ASP A 30 -7.57 2.73 -5.80
CA ASP A 30 -7.34 1.53 -6.62
C ASP A 30 -6.68 0.42 -5.79
N ALA A 31 -5.66 0.77 -4.99
CA ALA A 31 -5.00 -0.16 -4.08
C ALA A 31 -5.97 -0.72 -3.03
N ALA A 32 -6.83 0.12 -2.44
CA ALA A 32 -7.80 -0.30 -1.44
C ALA A 32 -8.87 -1.23 -2.03
N ASN A 33 -9.52 -0.81 -3.12
CA ASN A 33 -10.59 -1.56 -3.77
C ASN A 33 -10.05 -2.88 -4.35
N GLY A 34 -8.89 -2.85 -5.01
CA GLY A 34 -8.27 -4.04 -5.57
C GLY A 34 -7.88 -5.06 -4.49
N THR A 35 -7.45 -4.61 -3.32
CA THR A 35 -7.15 -5.52 -2.20
C THR A 35 -8.43 -6.14 -1.64
N ASP A 36 -9.52 -5.37 -1.51
CA ASP A 36 -10.78 -5.90 -0.98
C ASP A 36 -11.42 -6.95 -1.90
N LEU A 37 -11.18 -6.86 -3.22
CA LEU A 37 -11.62 -7.86 -4.20
C LEU A 37 -11.01 -9.25 -3.97
N ILE A 38 -9.90 -9.37 -3.24
CA ILE A 38 -9.27 -10.66 -2.94
C ILE A 38 -10.25 -11.60 -2.23
N ARG A 39 -11.18 -11.09 -1.39
CA ARG A 39 -12.21 -11.95 -0.76
C ARG A 39 -13.13 -12.59 -1.80
N THR A 40 -13.57 -11.81 -2.79
CA THR A 40 -14.42 -12.27 -3.87
C THR A 40 -13.69 -13.28 -4.76
N ILE A 41 -12.46 -12.94 -5.20
CA ILE A 41 -11.64 -13.81 -6.05
C ILE A 41 -11.33 -15.13 -5.32
N ALA A 42 -11.04 -15.09 -4.03
CA ALA A 42 -10.81 -16.27 -3.20
C ALA A 42 -12.02 -17.20 -3.15
N HIS A 43 -13.21 -16.61 -2.96
CA HIS A 43 -14.46 -17.36 -2.97
C HIS A 43 -14.74 -18.00 -4.35
N GLU A 44 -14.55 -17.26 -5.44
CA GLU A 44 -14.79 -17.74 -6.80
C GLU A 44 -13.84 -18.87 -7.22
N HIS A 45 -12.58 -18.80 -6.81
CA HIS A 45 -11.55 -19.76 -7.20
C HIS A 45 -11.21 -20.81 -6.12
N GLY A 46 -11.88 -20.77 -4.97
CA GLY A 46 -11.75 -21.78 -3.91
C GLY A 46 -10.41 -21.76 -3.16
N PHE A 47 -9.78 -20.59 -3.00
CA PHE A 47 -8.57 -20.45 -2.17
C PHE A 47 -8.84 -19.71 -0.85
N ASN A 48 -7.94 -19.89 0.11
CA ASN A 48 -8.10 -19.31 1.45
C ASN A 48 -7.60 -17.85 1.49
N SER A 49 -8.52 -16.90 1.69
CA SER A 49 -8.21 -15.47 1.84
C SER A 49 -7.75 -15.06 3.25
N ASP A 50 -7.81 -15.94 4.24
CA ASP A 50 -7.29 -15.69 5.60
C ASP A 50 -5.75 -15.77 5.67
N ARG A 51 -5.09 -16.20 4.58
CA ARG A 51 -3.63 -16.38 4.51
C ARG A 51 -3.00 -15.57 3.39
N VAL A 52 -3.26 -14.27 3.38
CA VAL A 52 -2.72 -13.36 2.38
C VAL A 52 -1.55 -12.56 2.95
N ILE A 53 -0.43 -12.58 2.23
CA ILE A 53 0.76 -11.79 2.50
C ILE A 53 0.85 -10.73 1.41
N VAL A 54 1.06 -9.47 1.80
CA VAL A 54 1.36 -8.39 0.85
C VAL A 54 2.88 -8.30 0.70
N VAL A 55 3.34 -8.18 -0.54
CA VAL A 55 4.76 -7.99 -0.86
C VAL A 55 4.88 -6.75 -1.72
N GLY A 56 5.82 -5.86 -1.40
CA GLY A 56 5.99 -4.64 -2.16
C GLY A 56 7.44 -4.14 -2.17
N HIS A 57 7.89 -3.73 -3.35
CA HIS A 57 9.21 -3.11 -3.57
C HIS A 57 9.08 -1.61 -3.85
N SER A 58 9.98 -0.78 -3.32
CA SER A 58 10.04 0.67 -3.61
C SER A 58 8.68 1.37 -3.38
N ALA A 59 8.10 2.00 -4.39
CA ALA A 59 6.77 2.62 -4.35
C ALA A 59 5.66 1.60 -4.01
N GLY A 60 5.75 0.37 -4.53
CA GLY A 60 4.82 -0.71 -4.20
C GLY A 60 4.95 -1.17 -2.74
N GLY A 61 6.13 -1.04 -2.14
CA GLY A 61 6.33 -1.26 -0.71
C GLY A 61 5.58 -0.24 0.13
N GLN A 62 5.58 1.03 -0.29
CA GLN A 62 4.77 2.05 0.38
C GLN A 62 3.28 1.76 0.27
N LEU A 63 2.78 1.39 -0.92
CA LEU A 63 1.37 1.02 -1.08
C LEU A 63 1.00 -0.23 -0.29
N GLY A 64 1.90 -1.22 -0.20
CA GLY A 64 1.71 -2.39 0.65
C GLY A 64 1.61 -2.03 2.14
N GLY A 65 2.44 -1.09 2.58
CA GLY A 65 2.33 -0.50 3.91
C GLY A 65 1.02 0.24 4.15
N TYR A 66 0.55 1.00 3.16
CA TYR A 66 -0.74 1.68 3.18
C TYR A 66 -1.91 0.70 3.35
N ILE A 67 -1.98 -0.32 2.48
CA ILE A 67 -3.01 -1.37 2.52
C ILE A 67 -3.01 -2.09 3.88
N THR A 68 -1.83 -2.38 4.41
CA THR A 68 -1.72 -3.11 5.69
C THR A 68 -2.15 -2.24 6.88
N GLY A 69 -1.94 -0.92 6.81
CA GLY A 69 -2.37 0.05 7.83
C GLY A 69 -3.80 0.57 7.67
N ARG A 70 -4.53 0.15 6.62
CA ARG A 70 -5.79 0.76 6.17
C ARG A 70 -6.92 0.69 7.20
N PHE A 71 -6.85 -0.25 8.14
CA PHE A 71 -7.78 -0.35 9.27
C PHE A 71 -7.76 0.85 10.24
N ARG A 72 -6.76 1.74 10.11
CA ARG A 72 -6.64 2.97 10.91
C ARG A 72 -7.28 4.18 10.24
N LEU A 73 -7.78 4.03 9.01
CA LEU A 73 -8.36 5.13 8.27
C LEU A 73 -9.67 5.59 8.90
N ARG A 74 -9.97 6.88 8.69
CA ARG A 74 -11.24 7.51 9.01
C ARG A 74 -12.13 7.62 7.77
N PRO A 75 -13.46 7.81 7.92
CA PRO A 75 -14.39 7.89 6.79
C PRO A 75 -14.04 8.90 5.69
N ASP A 76 -13.33 9.97 6.02
CA ASP A 76 -12.89 11.03 5.11
C ASP A 76 -11.61 10.68 4.32
N GLN A 77 -10.99 9.52 4.59
CA GLN A 77 -9.70 9.16 4.04
C GLN A 77 -9.81 8.16 2.87
N PRO A 78 -8.97 8.29 1.84
CA PRO A 78 -9.11 7.50 0.60
C PRO A 78 -9.00 6.00 0.85
N GLY A 79 -9.97 5.21 0.39
CA GLY A 79 -9.95 3.75 0.62
C GLY A 79 -10.31 3.33 2.04
N TYR A 80 -10.92 4.22 2.84
CA TYR A 80 -11.61 3.82 4.06
C TYR A 80 -12.65 2.72 3.78
N SER A 81 -12.75 1.77 4.70
CA SER A 81 -13.81 0.76 4.74
C SER A 81 -14.07 0.42 6.21
N THR A 82 -15.31 0.07 6.53
CA THR A 82 -15.68 -0.47 7.85
C THR A 82 -15.15 -1.89 8.07
N ASP A 83 -14.86 -2.61 6.98
CA ASP A 83 -14.26 -3.95 6.99
C ASP A 83 -13.17 -4.07 5.89
N PRO A 84 -12.03 -3.37 6.04
CA PRO A 84 -10.95 -3.44 5.07
C PRO A 84 -10.31 -4.82 5.11
N PHE A 85 -9.84 -5.31 3.96
CA PHE A 85 -9.04 -6.52 3.93
C PHE A 85 -7.78 -6.40 4.82
N ARG A 86 -7.47 -7.44 5.61
CA ARG A 86 -6.35 -7.43 6.58
C ARG A 86 -5.34 -8.53 6.24
N PRO A 87 -4.22 -8.20 5.56
CA PRO A 87 -3.13 -9.15 5.35
C PRO A 87 -2.55 -9.65 6.67
N ILE A 88 -2.08 -10.90 6.70
CA ILE A 88 -1.46 -11.48 7.89
C ILE A 88 0.00 -11.07 8.06
N ALA A 89 0.63 -10.61 6.98
CA ALA A 89 1.99 -10.09 6.95
C ALA A 89 2.19 -9.14 5.78
N PHE A 90 3.19 -8.26 5.92
CA PHE A 90 3.69 -7.40 4.85
C PHE A 90 5.20 -7.57 4.75
N VAL A 91 5.68 -7.90 3.56
CA VAL A 91 7.11 -7.98 3.22
C VAL A 91 7.51 -6.70 2.49
N SER A 92 8.31 -5.89 3.19
CA SER A 92 8.74 -4.56 2.76
C SER A 92 10.13 -4.64 2.11
N GLN A 93 10.22 -4.35 0.82
CA GLN A 93 11.51 -4.35 0.10
C GLN A 93 11.84 -2.92 -0.36
N ALA A 94 12.94 -2.34 0.15
CA ALA A 94 13.41 -0.99 -0.21
C ALA A 94 12.30 0.08 -0.26
N SER A 95 11.36 0.02 0.69
CA SER A 95 10.07 0.70 0.58
C SER A 95 10.14 2.17 0.99
N VAL A 96 9.38 3.03 0.32
CA VAL A 96 9.32 4.48 0.58
C VAL A 96 8.34 4.80 1.72
N ASN A 97 8.57 4.23 2.91
CA ASN A 97 7.59 4.19 4.01
C ASN A 97 7.60 5.43 4.93
N ASN A 98 8.73 6.14 5.03
CA ASN A 98 8.84 7.40 5.75
C ASN A 98 8.91 8.53 4.72
N ARG A 99 7.76 9.17 4.44
CA ARG A 99 7.70 10.33 3.54
C ARG A 99 7.71 11.68 4.26
N TRP A 100 7.55 11.66 5.59
CA TRP A 100 7.47 12.85 6.43
C TRP A 100 8.84 13.49 6.69
N ASP A 101 9.91 12.70 6.70
CA ASP A 101 11.26 13.15 7.07
C ASP A 101 12.07 13.73 5.89
N GLY A 102 11.39 14.31 4.90
CA GLY A 102 12.06 15.11 3.86
C GLY A 102 12.81 14.35 2.76
N CYS A 103 12.88 13.00 2.78
CA CYS A 103 13.59 12.13 1.82
C CYS A 103 13.14 12.20 0.33
N ASP A 104 12.35 13.18 -0.06
CA ASP A 104 12.07 13.46 -1.46
C ASP A 104 11.97 14.97 -1.72
N GLN A 105 13.03 15.69 -1.35
CA GLN A 105 13.30 16.98 -2.00
C GLN A 105 13.65 16.73 -3.47
N ALA A 106 13.35 17.69 -4.35
CA ALA A 106 13.59 17.56 -5.80
C ALA A 106 15.04 17.23 -6.19
N ASN A 107 16.00 17.42 -5.27
CA ASN A 107 17.44 17.19 -5.48
C ASN A 107 17.97 15.93 -4.76
N GLU A 108 17.09 15.07 -4.22
CA GLU A 108 17.48 13.81 -3.57
C GLU A 108 17.25 12.60 -4.50
N THR A 109 17.56 11.40 -4.02
CA THR A 109 17.47 10.13 -4.77
C THR A 109 16.10 9.86 -5.40
N GLY A 110 15.02 10.50 -4.93
CA GLY A 110 13.66 10.35 -5.44
C GLY A 110 13.25 11.33 -6.54
N SER A 111 14.06 12.36 -6.83
CA SER A 111 13.81 13.36 -7.89
C SER A 111 12.41 14.02 -7.86
N GLY A 112 11.80 14.16 -6.67
CA GLY A 112 10.46 14.77 -6.51
C GLY A 112 9.29 13.84 -6.88
N ALA A 113 9.50 12.53 -6.90
CA ALA A 113 8.47 11.54 -7.23
C ALA A 113 7.32 11.52 -6.21
N VAL A 114 7.61 11.64 -4.91
CA VAL A 114 6.63 11.77 -3.82
C VAL A 114 5.89 13.09 -3.92
N ILE A 115 6.57 14.21 -4.20
CA ILE A 115 5.90 15.52 -4.40
C ILE A 115 4.89 15.41 -5.55
N SER A 116 5.33 14.85 -6.68
CA SER A 116 4.47 14.64 -7.86
C SER A 116 3.31 13.69 -7.56
N PHE A 117 3.57 12.61 -6.84
CA PHE A 117 2.57 11.61 -6.47
C PHE A 117 1.52 12.12 -5.49
N LEU A 118 1.92 12.93 -4.49
CA LEU A 118 1.02 13.49 -3.49
C LEU A 118 0.40 14.82 -3.91
N GLY A 119 0.84 15.39 -5.04
CA GLY A 119 0.29 16.62 -5.62
C GLY A 119 0.72 17.90 -4.91
N GLY A 120 1.84 17.88 -4.17
CA GLY A 120 2.39 19.03 -3.46
C GLY A 120 3.33 18.62 -2.33
N THR A 121 3.94 19.60 -1.67
CA THR A 121 4.92 19.37 -0.59
C THR A 121 4.24 19.08 0.75
N TYR A 122 5.01 18.62 1.74
CA TYR A 122 4.53 18.42 3.11
C TYR A 122 3.94 19.70 3.73
N GLN A 123 4.52 20.86 3.43
CA GLN A 123 4.01 22.15 3.92
C GLN A 123 2.62 22.50 3.34
N MET A 124 2.32 22.03 2.13
CA MET A 124 1.02 22.25 1.50
C MET A 124 -0.02 21.24 1.96
N TYR A 125 0.36 19.96 2.07
CA TYR A 125 -0.57 18.85 2.32
C TYR A 125 -0.04 17.84 3.36
N PRO A 126 0.22 18.26 4.61
CA PRO A 126 0.85 17.39 5.63
C PRO A 126 0.03 16.11 5.89
N GLU A 127 -1.28 16.17 5.77
CA GLU A 127 -2.19 15.04 5.94
C GLU A 127 -1.95 13.91 4.92
N ARG A 128 -1.60 14.24 3.67
CA ARG A 128 -1.33 13.24 2.61
C ARG A 128 -0.05 12.47 2.92
N TYR A 129 0.95 13.15 3.45
CA TYR A 129 2.23 12.56 3.82
C TYR A 129 2.09 11.63 5.04
N LEU A 130 1.38 12.07 6.07
CA LEU A 130 1.08 11.25 7.25
C LEU A 130 0.29 9.99 6.86
N LEU A 131 -0.75 10.15 6.05
CA LEU A 131 -1.56 9.05 5.54
C LEU A 131 -0.75 8.10 4.65
N SER A 132 0.14 8.62 3.81
CA SER A 132 0.97 7.77 2.96
C SER A 132 2.07 7.01 3.73
N SER A 133 2.34 7.39 4.98
CA SER A 133 3.39 6.81 5.84
C SER A 133 2.83 5.84 6.89
N LEU A 134 1.65 5.24 6.69
CA LEU A 134 0.99 4.38 7.69
C LEU A 134 1.87 3.24 8.22
N ALA A 135 2.71 2.65 7.38
CA ALA A 135 3.67 1.62 7.81
C ALA A 135 4.76 2.15 8.75
N ALA A 136 5.17 3.40 8.61
CA ALA A 136 6.11 4.05 9.52
C ALA A 136 5.43 4.71 10.74
N SER A 137 4.09 4.85 10.71
CA SER A 137 3.32 5.40 11.83
C SER A 137 3.17 4.37 12.97
N SER A 138 3.56 4.77 14.17
CA SER A 138 3.85 3.97 15.38
C SER A 138 2.65 3.20 15.97
N ASN A 139 2.13 2.19 15.28
CA ASN A 139 1.18 1.23 15.87
C ASN A 139 1.58 -0.23 15.58
N VAL A 140 1.69 -1.01 16.65
CA VAL A 140 2.52 -2.22 16.79
C VAL A 140 1.82 -3.54 16.39
N SER A 141 0.66 -3.46 15.72
CA SER A 141 -0.20 -4.63 15.47
C SER A 141 0.13 -5.40 14.18
N VAL A 142 1.08 -4.93 13.40
CA VAL A 142 1.55 -5.59 12.17
C VAL A 142 2.98 -6.02 12.42
N LYS A 143 3.24 -7.33 12.41
CA LYS A 143 4.62 -7.82 12.37
C LYS A 143 5.17 -7.50 10.98
N PHE A 144 6.01 -6.46 10.91
CA PHE A 144 6.98 -6.33 9.83
C PHE A 144 7.97 -7.47 10.04
N VAL A 145 8.01 -8.42 9.11
CA VAL A 145 9.02 -9.47 9.08
C VAL A 145 10.05 -9.11 8.03
#